data_AF-A0A800BUF4-F1
#
_entry.id   AF-A0A800BUF4-F1
#
_cell.length_a   1.000
_cell.length_b   1.000
_cell.length_c   1.000
_cell.angle_alpha   90.00
_cell.angle_beta   90.00
_cell.angle_gamma   90.00
#
_symmetry.space_group_name_H-M   'P 1'
#
loop_
_entity.id
_entity.type
_entity.pdbx_description
1 polymer ?
#
loop_
_entity_poly.entity_id
_entity_poly.type
_entity_poly.pdbx_seq_one_letter_code
_entity_poly.pdbx_strand_id
1 'polypeptide(L)'
;PPPQRVDFRELLHELAGHFRARILLLQIGPREETQLKGGLGRCGRPLCCATFLRNPESISMRMVYEQELFVPPERVTGLCGRLLCCLRYEHEHYVETLAKMPHIGSRVKHDGKKGKVVGHNIFKGTTIIELEDGRRIELPLSKEDVV
;
A
#
# COMPACT_ATOMS: atom_id res chain seq x y z
N PRO A 1 -6.14 23.10 24.00
CA PRO A 1 -6.13 24.13 22.93
C PRO A 1 -5.52 23.56 21.64
N PRO A 2 -6.11 23.78 20.45
CA PRO A 2 -5.41 23.47 19.22
C PRO A 2 -4.10 24.30 19.17
N PRO A 3 -3.00 23.77 18.60
CA PRO A 3 -1.77 24.54 18.49
C PRO A 3 -2.05 25.83 17.70
N GLN A 4 -1.63 26.95 18.28
CA GLN A 4 -1.80 28.28 17.73
C GLN A 4 -1.08 28.33 16.37
N ARG A 5 -1.77 28.76 15.30
CA ARG A 5 -1.15 28.94 13.99
C ARG A 5 0.07 29.86 14.16
N VAL A 6 1.24 29.38 13.75
CA VAL A 6 2.49 30.15 13.81
C VAL A 6 2.43 31.25 12.76
N ASP A 7 2.70 32.50 13.16
CA ASP A 7 2.77 33.66 12.28
C ASP A 7 4.21 33.84 11.79
N PHE A 8 4.43 33.75 10.47
CA PHE A 8 5.76 33.86 9.85
C PHE A 8 6.03 35.23 9.20
N ARG A 9 5.19 36.24 9.42
CA ARG A 9 5.31 37.54 8.73
C ARG A 9 6.61 38.28 9.04
N GLU A 10 7.05 38.27 10.29
CA GLU A 10 8.31 38.92 10.71
C GLU A 10 9.52 38.23 10.07
N LEU A 11 9.57 36.90 10.15
CA LEU A 11 10.61 36.08 9.49
C LEU A 11 10.65 36.34 7.97
N LEU A 12 9.50 36.45 7.32
CA LEU A 12 9.43 36.76 5.89
C LEU A 12 10.04 38.13 5.57
N HIS A 13 9.80 39.13 6.43
CA HIS A 13 10.36 40.47 6.25
C HIS A 13 11.89 40.46 6.38
N GLU A 14 12.41 39.79 7.40
CA GLU A 14 13.85 39.65 7.62
C GLU A 14 14.54 38.92 6.44
N LEU A 15 13.99 37.78 6.02
CA LEU A 15 14.55 37.01 4.90
C LEU A 15 14.50 37.79 3.59
N ALA A 16 13.40 38.50 3.30
CA ALA A 16 13.29 39.32 2.09
C ALA A 16 14.29 40.48 2.09
N GLY A 17 14.50 41.14 3.23
CA GLY A 17 15.50 42.19 3.40
C GLY A 17 16.93 41.67 3.22
N HIS A 18 17.24 40.52 3.82
CA HIS A 18 18.57 39.91 3.76
C HIS A 18 18.94 39.42 2.36
N PHE A 19 18.07 38.65 1.71
CA PHE A 19 18.34 38.05 0.40
C PHE A 19 18.04 38.97 -0.78
N ARG A 20 17.38 40.11 -0.54
CA ARG A 20 16.92 41.03 -1.60
C ARG A 20 16.14 40.31 -2.71
N ALA A 21 15.33 39.34 -2.32
CA ALA A 21 14.59 38.46 -3.21
C ALA A 21 13.16 38.25 -2.70
N ARG A 22 12.25 37.87 -3.60
CA ARG A 22 10.90 37.48 -3.22
C ARG A 22 10.96 36.09 -2.56
N ILE A 23 10.72 36.04 -1.25
CA ILE A 23 10.68 34.79 -0.50
C ILE A 23 9.27 34.21 -0.53
N LEU A 24 9.17 32.93 -0.89
CA LEU A 24 7.95 32.13 -0.83
C LEU A 24 8.13 31.03 0.22
N LEU A 25 7.34 31.07 1.28
CA LEU A 25 7.24 29.97 2.24
C LEU A 25 6.09 29.06 1.87
N LEU A 26 6.39 27.79 1.63
CA LEU A 26 5.40 26.75 1.36
C LEU A 26 5.34 25.82 2.57
N GLN A 27 4.15 25.67 3.15
CA GLN A 27 3.93 24.63 4.14
C GLN A 27 3.77 23.30 3.40
N ILE A 28 4.65 22.35 3.72
CA ILE A 28 4.62 21.01 3.17
C ILE A 28 4.20 20.00 4.25
N GLY A 29 3.47 18.97 3.84
CA GLY A 29 3.12 17.83 4.66
C GLY A 29 4.29 16.85 4.86
N PRO A 30 4.15 15.90 5.79
CA PRO A 30 5.24 14.97 6.12
C PRO A 30 5.63 14.06 4.94
N ARG A 31 4.68 13.74 4.05
CA ARG A 31 4.95 12.96 2.84
C ARG A 31 5.77 13.75 1.82
N GLU A 32 5.44 15.03 1.62
CA GLU A 32 6.16 15.93 0.72
C GLU A 32 7.58 16.19 1.22
N GLU A 33 7.75 16.38 2.53
CA GLU A 33 9.09 16.46 3.14
C GLU A 33 9.92 15.21 2.85
N THR A 34 9.34 14.03 3.06
CA THR A 34 10.00 12.75 2.78
C THR A 34 10.29 12.56 1.29
N GLN A 35 9.39 13.02 0.42
CA GLN A 35 9.58 13.01 -1.04
C GLN A 35 10.77 13.87 -1.46
N LEU A 36 10.92 15.07 -0.89
CA LEU A 36 12.04 15.98 -1.18
C LEU A 36 13.37 15.41 -0.70
N LYS A 37 13.41 14.82 0.51
CA LYS A 37 14.61 14.20 1.07
C LYS A 37 14.96 12.88 0.38
N GLY A 38 13.96 12.18 -0.16
CA GLY A 38 14.12 10.83 -0.67
C GLY A 38 14.34 9.80 0.45
N GLY A 39 14.79 8.60 0.07
CA GLY A 39 15.08 7.51 1.01
C GLY A 39 14.75 6.14 0.44
N LEU A 40 14.87 5.11 1.28
CA LEU A 40 14.55 3.73 0.94
C LEU A 40 13.30 3.26 1.68
N GLY A 41 12.36 2.69 0.94
CA GLY A 41 11.20 2.03 1.51
C GLY A 41 11.58 0.76 2.26
N ARG A 42 10.62 0.18 2.98
CA ARG A 42 10.81 -1.09 3.71
C ARG A 42 11.15 -2.27 2.79
N CYS A 43 10.87 -2.14 1.50
CA CYS A 43 11.27 -3.09 0.45
C CYS A 43 12.72 -2.91 -0.03
N GLY A 44 13.49 -1.98 0.52
CA GLY A 44 14.87 -1.69 0.13
C GLY A 44 15.02 -0.87 -1.16
N ARG A 45 13.91 -0.49 -1.82
CA ARG A 45 13.90 0.33 -3.05
C ARG A 45 13.71 1.81 -2.72
N PRO A 46 14.10 2.74 -3.61
CA PRO A 46 13.76 4.15 -3.47
C PRO A 46 12.26 4.37 -3.25
N LEU A 47 11.91 5.36 -2.43
CA LEU A 47 10.51 5.65 -2.10
C LEU A 47 9.66 5.88 -3.36
N CYS A 48 8.50 5.21 -3.45
CA CYS A 48 7.63 5.36 -4.64
C CYS A 48 7.17 6.82 -4.81
N CYS A 49 6.90 7.54 -3.72
CA CYS A 49 6.53 8.95 -3.77
C CYS A 49 7.66 9.91 -4.17
N ALA A 50 8.92 9.53 -3.97
CA ALA A 50 10.08 10.28 -4.46
C ALA A 50 10.42 9.96 -5.93
N THR A 51 9.85 8.89 -6.48
CA THR A 51 10.19 8.38 -7.81
C THR A 51 9.03 8.56 -8.78
N PHE A 52 8.14 7.58 -8.89
CA PHE A 52 7.09 7.52 -9.91
C PHE A 52 5.69 7.89 -9.40
N LEU A 53 5.40 7.72 -8.11
CA LEU A 53 4.09 8.02 -7.49
C LEU A 53 4.11 9.35 -6.75
N ARG A 54 4.46 10.46 -7.42
CA ARG A 54 4.70 11.74 -6.75
C ARG A 54 3.51 12.27 -5.96
N ASN A 55 2.29 12.07 -6.46
CA ASN A 55 1.05 12.52 -5.85
C ASN A 55 0.08 11.35 -5.70
N PRO A 56 0.33 10.43 -4.76
CA PRO A 56 -0.56 9.31 -4.56
C PRO A 56 -1.86 9.79 -3.91
N GLU A 57 -2.99 9.25 -4.35
CA GLU A 57 -4.29 9.51 -3.73
C GLU A 57 -4.32 9.12 -2.24
N SER A 58 -5.40 9.50 -1.57
CA SER A 58 -5.64 9.13 -0.18
C SER A 58 -5.67 7.60 -0.02
N ILE A 59 -5.00 7.12 1.03
CA ILE A 59 -4.89 5.69 1.34
C ILE A 59 -5.65 5.46 2.63
N SER A 60 -6.55 4.49 2.63
CA SER A 60 -7.36 4.14 3.79
C SER A 60 -6.97 2.77 4.35
N MET A 61 -7.27 2.53 5.64
CA MET A 61 -7.08 1.21 6.25
C MET A 61 -7.90 0.13 5.57
N ARG A 62 -9.04 0.48 4.94
CA ARG A 62 -9.86 -0.44 4.16
C ARG A 62 -9.05 -1.10 3.04
N MET A 63 -8.18 -0.35 2.36
CA MET A 63 -7.36 -0.87 1.26
C MET A 63 -6.37 -1.95 1.73
N VAL A 64 -5.88 -1.86 2.96
CA VAL A 64 -4.99 -2.86 3.56
C VAL A 64 -5.73 -4.19 3.71
N TYR A 65 -6.97 -4.15 4.21
CA TYR A 65 -7.81 -5.34 4.36
C TYR A 65 -8.23 -5.93 3.02
N GLU A 66 -8.53 -5.10 2.03
CA GLU A 66 -8.87 -5.54 0.66
C GLU A 66 -7.69 -6.19 -0.06
N GLN A 67 -6.47 -6.00 0.41
CA GLN A 67 -5.26 -6.69 -0.07
C GLN A 67 -4.88 -7.93 0.77
N GLU A 68 -5.78 -8.37 1.66
CA GLU A 68 -5.57 -9.49 2.59
C GLU A 68 -4.32 -9.32 3.49
N LEU A 69 -3.89 -8.08 3.74
CA LEU A 69 -2.74 -7.76 4.56
C LEU A 69 -3.14 -7.60 6.04
N PHE A 70 -3.20 -8.71 6.76
CA PHE A 70 -3.48 -8.72 8.21
C PHE A 70 -2.21 -8.49 9.03
N VAL A 71 -1.67 -7.28 8.94
CA VAL A 71 -0.44 -6.89 9.65
C VAL A 71 -0.68 -5.71 10.59
N PRO A 72 0.12 -5.57 11.67
CA PRO A 72 0.06 -4.38 12.52
C PRO A 72 0.24 -3.08 11.72
N PRO A 73 -0.43 -1.97 12.09
CA PRO A 73 -0.37 -0.70 11.36
C PRO A 73 1.05 -0.19 11.09
N GLU A 74 1.99 -0.45 12.01
CA GLU A 74 3.40 -0.07 11.90
C GLU A 74 4.08 -0.73 10.68
N ARG A 75 3.62 -1.93 10.29
CA ARG A 75 4.15 -2.67 9.14
C ARG A 75 3.70 -2.06 7.81
N VAL A 76 2.56 -1.37 7.79
CA VAL A 76 1.99 -0.68 6.61
C VAL A 76 2.19 0.82 6.64
N THR A 77 3.01 1.31 7.57
CA THR A 77 3.37 2.73 7.69
C THR A 77 4.70 2.99 6.99
N GLY A 78 4.74 4.02 6.14
CA GLY A 78 5.92 4.48 5.44
C GLY A 78 6.77 5.44 6.29
N LEU A 79 7.95 5.79 5.78
CA LEU A 79 8.89 6.69 6.46
C LEU A 79 8.28 8.06 6.83
N CYS A 80 7.30 8.53 6.05
CA CYS A 80 6.59 9.78 6.30
C CYS A 80 5.52 9.70 7.42
N GLY A 81 5.38 8.56 8.11
CA GLY A 81 4.34 8.35 9.13
C GLY A 81 2.92 8.20 8.57
N ARG A 82 2.76 8.07 7.25
CA ARG A 82 1.49 7.76 6.57
C ARG A 82 1.53 6.34 6.02
N LEU A 83 0.37 5.80 5.63
CA LEU A 83 0.29 4.49 4.97
C LEU A 83 1.17 4.43 3.70
N LEU A 84 1.67 3.24 3.40
CA LEU A 84 2.54 2.97 2.25
C LEU A 84 1.85 3.29 0.92
N CYS A 85 2.52 4.06 0.05
CA CYS A 85 2.01 4.45 -1.27
C CYS A 85 1.84 3.28 -2.26
N CYS A 86 2.60 2.19 -2.07
CA CYS A 86 2.43 0.96 -2.86
C CYS A 86 1.04 0.33 -2.67
N LEU A 87 0.41 0.49 -1.50
CA LEU A 87 -0.94 0.00 -1.26
C LEU A 87 -1.92 0.61 -2.28
N ARG A 88 -1.85 1.92 -2.53
CA ARG A 88 -2.71 2.55 -3.55
C ARG A 88 -2.36 2.07 -4.96
N TYR A 89 -1.07 1.94 -5.25
CA TYR A 89 -0.61 1.53 -6.58
C TYR A 89 -1.08 0.12 -6.95
N GLU A 90 -1.03 -0.81 -6.01
CA GLU A 90 -1.34 -2.23 -6.25
C GLU A 90 -2.83 -2.55 -6.09
N HIS A 91 -3.61 -1.63 -5.50
CA HIS A 91 -4.98 -1.89 -5.06
C HIS A 91 -5.92 -2.40 -6.15
N GLU A 92 -5.94 -1.76 -7.32
CA GLU A 92 -6.81 -2.17 -8.42
C GLU A 92 -6.51 -3.59 -8.88
N HIS A 93 -5.22 -3.90 -9.03
CA HIS A 93 -4.78 -5.24 -9.40
C HIS A 93 -5.20 -6.30 -8.38
N TYR A 94 -5.08 -6.00 -7.09
CA TYR A 94 -5.53 -6.88 -6.01
C TYR A 94 -7.04 -7.12 -6.08
N VAL A 95 -7.84 -6.06 -6.17
CA VAL A 95 -9.31 -6.15 -6.20
C VAL A 95 -9.77 -6.96 -7.41
N GLU A 96 -9.25 -6.69 -8.60
CA GLU A 96 -9.62 -7.39 -9.83
C GLU A 96 -9.24 -8.87 -9.80
N THR A 97 -8.08 -9.19 -9.23
CA THR A 97 -7.57 -10.56 -9.16
C THR A 97 -8.35 -11.38 -8.13
N LEU A 98 -8.52 -10.85 -6.91
CA LEU A 98 -9.31 -11.50 -5.86
C LEU A 98 -10.78 -11.68 -6.25
N ALA A 99 -11.34 -10.76 -7.05
CA ALA A 99 -12.71 -10.89 -7.55
C ALA A 99 -12.93 -12.15 -8.41
N LYS A 100 -11.87 -12.69 -9.03
CA LYS A 100 -11.91 -13.87 -9.91
C LYS A 100 -11.54 -15.16 -9.17
N MET A 101 -10.91 -15.05 -8.01
CA MET A 101 -10.40 -16.19 -7.23
C MET A 101 -11.45 -16.75 -6.25
N PRO A 102 -11.40 -18.07 -5.97
CA PRO A 102 -12.19 -18.67 -4.90
C PRO A 102 -11.75 -18.13 -3.54
N HIS A 103 -12.66 -17.93 -2.59
CA HIS A 103 -12.31 -17.35 -1.29
C HIS A 103 -11.42 -18.28 -0.45
N ILE A 104 -10.56 -17.70 0.39
CA ILE A 104 -9.82 -18.47 1.40
C ILE A 104 -10.83 -19.22 2.28
N GLY A 105 -10.60 -20.53 2.42
CA GLY A 105 -11.47 -21.42 3.16
C GLY A 105 -12.51 -22.17 2.32
N SER A 106 -12.75 -21.76 1.07
CA SER A 106 -13.61 -22.49 0.14
C SER A 106 -13.06 -23.88 -0.14
N ARG A 107 -13.97 -24.84 -0.34
CA ARG A 107 -13.63 -26.17 -0.85
C ARG A 107 -13.62 -26.12 -2.36
N VAL A 108 -12.59 -26.68 -2.96
CA VAL A 108 -12.40 -26.73 -4.41
C VAL A 108 -12.10 -28.16 -4.82
N LYS A 109 -12.45 -28.53 -6.05
CA LYS A 109 -12.11 -29.83 -6.62
C LYS A 109 -11.34 -29.62 -7.90
N HIS A 110 -10.16 -30.21 -7.98
CA HIS A 110 -9.30 -30.16 -9.15
C HIS A 110 -8.78 -31.56 -9.45
N ASP A 111 -8.90 -32.01 -10.70
CA ASP A 111 -8.50 -33.36 -11.14
C ASP A 111 -9.00 -34.49 -10.25
N GLY A 112 -10.26 -34.40 -9.81
CA GLY A 112 -10.87 -35.39 -8.94
C GLY A 112 -10.48 -35.29 -7.46
N LYS A 113 -9.46 -34.51 -7.10
CA LYS A 113 -9.00 -34.31 -5.72
C LYS A 113 -9.69 -33.10 -5.11
N LYS A 114 -10.14 -33.26 -3.86
CA LYS A 114 -10.73 -32.17 -3.08
C LYS A 114 -9.66 -31.52 -2.21
N GLY A 115 -9.79 -30.22 -2.01
CA GLY A 115 -8.92 -29.47 -1.11
C GLY A 115 -9.58 -28.19 -0.63
N LYS A 116 -8.89 -27.51 0.27
CA LYS A 116 -9.31 -26.23 0.85
C LYS A 116 -8.38 -25.13 0.38
N VAL A 117 -8.93 -24.01 -0.06
CA VAL A 117 -8.14 -22.82 -0.36
C VAL A 117 -7.51 -22.29 0.93
N VAL A 118 -6.18 -22.16 0.95
CA VAL A 118 -5.41 -21.67 2.11
C VAL A 118 -4.67 -20.37 1.83
N GLY A 119 -4.65 -19.90 0.57
CA GLY A 119 -4.09 -18.60 0.24
C GLY A 119 -4.16 -18.28 -1.25
N HIS A 120 -3.81 -17.05 -1.57
CA HIS A 120 -3.73 -16.54 -2.94
C HIS A 120 -2.32 -16.07 -3.26
N ASN A 121 -1.93 -16.24 -4.51
CA ASN A 121 -0.79 -15.58 -5.09
C ASN A 121 -1.28 -14.60 -6.16
N ILE A 122 -1.49 -13.36 -5.72
CA ILE A 122 -2.08 -12.29 -6.54
C ILE A 122 -1.24 -12.02 -7.78
N PHE A 123 0.09 -11.92 -7.65
CA PHE A 123 0.97 -11.59 -8.75
C PHE A 123 1.05 -12.68 -9.83
N LYS A 124 0.80 -13.95 -9.46
CA LYS A 124 0.72 -15.06 -10.43
C LYS A 124 -0.71 -15.38 -10.88
N GLY A 125 -1.72 -14.81 -10.24
CA GLY A 125 -3.11 -15.18 -10.50
C GLY A 125 -3.44 -16.63 -10.10
N THR A 126 -2.75 -17.19 -9.11
CA THR A 126 -2.89 -18.59 -8.68
C THR A 126 -3.41 -18.71 -7.25
N THR A 127 -4.06 -19.83 -6.97
CA THR A 127 -4.63 -20.19 -5.68
C THR A 127 -3.83 -21.33 -5.05
N ILE A 128 -3.55 -21.23 -3.76
CA ILE A 128 -2.87 -22.27 -2.99
C ILE A 128 -3.94 -23.11 -2.28
N ILE A 129 -3.93 -24.41 -2.54
CA ILE A 129 -4.89 -25.37 -2.01
C ILE A 129 -4.16 -26.37 -1.14
N GLU A 130 -4.71 -26.67 0.03
CA GLU A 130 -4.31 -27.78 0.88
C GLU A 130 -5.22 -28.98 0.60
N LEU A 131 -4.64 -30.06 0.10
CA LEU A 131 -5.33 -31.33 -0.17
C LEU A 131 -5.60 -32.10 1.13
N GLU A 132 -6.50 -33.08 1.09
CA GLU A 132 -6.81 -33.93 2.25
C GLU A 132 -5.60 -34.72 2.80
N ASP A 133 -4.58 -34.95 1.96
CA ASP A 133 -3.32 -35.59 2.36
C ASP A 133 -2.28 -34.62 2.96
N GLY A 134 -2.66 -33.35 3.18
CA GLY A 134 -1.82 -32.32 3.77
C GLY A 134 -0.85 -31.65 2.80
N ARG A 135 -0.78 -32.08 1.53
CA ARG A 135 0.07 -31.43 0.53
C ARG A 135 -0.55 -30.11 0.09
N ARG A 136 0.30 -29.11 -0.15
CA ARG A 136 -0.08 -27.83 -0.75
C ARG A 136 0.30 -27.78 -2.21
N ILE A 137 -0.65 -27.39 -3.06
CA ILE A 137 -0.45 -27.21 -4.49
C ILE A 137 -0.89 -25.79 -4.90
N GLU A 138 -0.22 -25.22 -5.89
CA GLU A 138 -0.53 -23.90 -6.45
C GLU A 138 -1.14 -24.11 -7.85
N LEU A 139 -2.37 -23.62 -8.06
CA LEU A 139 -3.13 -23.82 -9.30
C LEU A 139 -3.87 -22.55 -9.73
N PRO A 140 -4.03 -22.30 -11.04
CA PRO A 140 -4.81 -21.16 -11.55
C PRO A 140 -6.32 -21.45 -11.47
N LEU A 141 -6.88 -21.43 -10.27
CA LEU A 141 -8.32 -21.67 -10.04
C LEU A 141 -9.15 -20.38 -10.08
N SER A 142 -10.39 -20.52 -10.54
CA SER A 142 -11.43 -19.49 -10.53
C SER A 142 -12.53 -19.81 -9.50
N LYS A 143 -13.48 -18.88 -9.34
CA LYS A 143 -14.68 -19.09 -8.51
C LYS A 143 -15.57 -20.25 -8.97
N GLU A 144 -15.46 -20.67 -10.22
CA GLU A 144 -16.27 -21.75 -10.80
C GLU A 144 -15.81 -23.13 -10.32
N ASP A 145 -14.58 -23.24 -9.79
CA ASP A 145 -13.98 -24.48 -9.28
C ASP A 145 -14.38 -24.81 -7.83
N VAL A 146 -15.21 -23.97 -7.21
CA VAL A 146 -15.71 -24.13 -5.84
C VAL A 146 -16.80 -25.20 -5.80
N VAL A 147 -16.72 -26.10 -4.82
CA VAL A 147 -17.63 -27.23 -4.59
C VAL A 147 -18.56 -26.97 -3.41
#